data_AF-A0A7R8ZQA6-F1
#
_entry.id   AF-A0A7R8ZQA6-F1
#
_cell.length_a   1.000
_cell.length_b   1.000
_cell.length_c   1.000
_cell.angle_alpha   90.00
_cell.angle_beta   90.00
_cell.angle_gamma   90.00
#
_symmetry.space_group_name_H-M   'P 1'
#
loop_
_entity.id
_entity.type
_entity.pdbx_description
1 polymer ?
#
loop_
_entity_poly.entity_id
_entity_poly.type
_entity_poly.pdbx_seq_one_letter_code
_entity_poly.pdbx_strand_id
1 'polypeptide(L)'
;MKDNLMILGGEEWCSLPDLQIPAVRARVDSGARTSAIHANNIREFTKNGERWVSFEIHPITENRRLVVINEAPCVDIRKVKNTGGVAERRYVIRTTLMIGEHSFEIELTLARRDSMGFRMLLGREAMNRRFMVNPAAKYLISQYENEDLKKLYAHGIEKKSNLKIALLASNPELYSNKRLIEAGEERGHEMIFMNMDYCYMKLDGTKPQVYYRGGQPVEDLDAVIPRIKPAITHYGSALLFASNGIPLPLSGFAKSIQDTKGLIEMVGGAPLIVKLLESAQGRGVVLAETNKAAESVINAFKALKANILVQEFIKESAGKDLRCFVVNNKVVAAMERVGAKGEFRANLHQGGEARLAKLTSEEKKIAVKAAKLLGLVVAGVDILRSDRGPLVLEVNSSPGLQGIEEATGKDVAAEIILAAEKVIGVDKKDATEKLGEDDRANQEELFCLDLAAMSPPGRALSKVLNEETSFNVLACYKNGLDFKTALIAGDPIPDVVLMDINMPVMNGVETSRYLKDEHPSVKVIALTMEDNEKDIQAMIREGAKGYLLKDSHPDMLKEAIKIVFDNGNFYPEYVTNVLVRMNRV
;
A
#
# COMPACT_ATOMS: atom_id res chain seq x y z
N MET A 1 6.26 -63.23 -5.36
CA MET A 1 7.32 -62.29 -5.71
C MET A 1 7.12 -61.06 -4.84
N LYS A 2 8.10 -60.68 -4.01
CA LYS A 2 8.02 -59.41 -3.29
C LYS A 2 8.24 -58.33 -4.34
N ASP A 3 7.23 -57.50 -4.62
CA ASP A 3 7.42 -56.34 -5.47
C ASP A 3 8.58 -55.53 -4.89
N ASN A 4 9.64 -55.35 -5.67
CA ASN A 4 10.81 -54.58 -5.28
C ASN A 4 10.44 -53.09 -5.37
N LEU A 5 9.55 -52.65 -4.46
CA LEU A 5 9.03 -51.30 -4.43
C LEU A 5 10.16 -50.33 -4.04
N MET A 6 10.27 -49.23 -4.78
CA MET A 6 11.22 -48.17 -4.47
C MET A 6 10.90 -47.54 -3.10
N ILE A 7 11.93 -47.23 -2.32
CA ILE A 7 11.78 -46.64 -0.98
C ILE A 7 11.89 -45.11 -1.09
N LEU A 8 10.85 -44.40 -0.65
CA LEU A 8 10.84 -42.95 -0.47
C LEU A 8 11.14 -42.60 1.00
N GLY A 9 11.83 -41.48 1.23
CA GLY A 9 11.94 -40.84 2.53
C GLY A 9 10.61 -40.22 3.00
N GLY A 10 10.61 -39.64 4.21
CA GLY A 10 9.49 -38.82 4.69
C GLY A 10 9.34 -37.49 3.92
N GLU A 11 10.39 -37.09 3.19
CA GLU A 11 10.45 -35.92 2.32
C GLU A 11 11.18 -36.31 1.04
N GLU A 12 10.64 -35.92 -0.11
CA GLU A 12 11.23 -36.21 -1.43
C GLU A 12 11.09 -35.01 -2.37
N TRP A 13 12.00 -34.95 -3.34
CA TRP A 13 11.86 -34.07 -4.48
C TRP A 13 11.10 -34.77 -5.60
N CYS A 14 10.19 -34.04 -6.23
CA CYS A 14 9.41 -34.53 -7.35
C CYS A 14 9.25 -33.46 -8.44
N SER A 15 8.90 -33.88 -9.64
CA SER A 15 8.65 -33.01 -10.79
C SER A 15 7.20 -33.16 -11.27
N LEU A 16 6.63 -32.06 -11.74
CA LEU A 16 5.31 -32.00 -12.38
C LEU A 16 5.51 -31.33 -13.76
N PRO A 17 5.92 -32.09 -14.80
CA PRO A 17 6.28 -31.54 -16.09
C PRO A 17 5.12 -30.81 -16.78
N ASP A 18 3.89 -31.31 -16.65
CA ASP A 18 2.69 -30.68 -17.23
C ASP A 18 2.41 -29.29 -16.65
N LEU A 19 2.94 -29.01 -15.45
CA LEU A 19 2.82 -27.73 -14.75
C LEU A 19 4.11 -26.89 -14.81
N GLN A 20 5.09 -27.30 -15.63
CA GLN A 20 6.40 -26.66 -15.74
C GLN A 20 7.13 -26.54 -14.38
N ILE A 21 6.95 -27.53 -13.51
CA ILE A 21 7.62 -27.59 -12.20
C ILE A 21 8.70 -28.67 -12.26
N PRO A 22 9.95 -28.31 -12.59
CA PRO A 22 11.06 -29.26 -12.63
C PRO A 22 11.40 -29.87 -11.27
N ALA A 23 11.17 -29.14 -10.17
CA ALA A 23 11.47 -29.65 -8.82
C ALA A 23 10.61 -28.99 -7.73
N VAL A 24 9.85 -29.77 -6.98
CA VAL A 24 9.08 -29.34 -5.79
C VAL A 24 9.29 -30.33 -4.64
N ARG A 25 9.50 -29.80 -3.44
CA ARG A 25 9.64 -30.59 -2.23
C ARG A 25 8.27 -31.07 -1.75
N ALA A 26 8.08 -32.38 -1.75
CA ALA A 26 6.87 -33.03 -1.26
C ALA A 26 7.12 -33.70 0.10
N ARG A 27 6.19 -33.51 1.04
CA ARG A 27 6.11 -34.34 2.23
C ARG A 27 5.32 -35.60 1.91
N VAL A 28 5.90 -36.75 2.22
CA VAL A 28 5.27 -38.04 2.00
C VAL A 28 4.30 -38.31 3.15
N ASP A 29 3.00 -38.37 2.84
CA ASP A 29 1.93 -38.41 3.84
C ASP A 29 0.94 -39.55 3.51
N SER A 30 1.13 -40.70 4.15
CA SER A 30 0.25 -41.85 3.98
C SER A 30 -1.14 -41.65 4.61
N GLY A 31 -1.30 -40.66 5.50
CA GLY A 31 -2.59 -40.27 6.06
C GLY A 31 -3.46 -39.46 5.09
N ALA A 32 -2.83 -38.73 4.17
CA ALA A 32 -3.53 -38.02 3.11
C ALA A 32 -4.01 -39.00 2.03
N ARG A 33 -5.32 -39.00 1.72
CA ARG A 33 -5.88 -39.84 0.66
C ARG A 33 -5.31 -39.45 -0.72
N THR A 34 -5.48 -38.18 -1.08
CA THR A 34 -5.11 -37.61 -2.38
C THR A 34 -3.97 -36.63 -2.18
N SER A 35 -3.08 -36.52 -3.17
CA SER A 35 -2.00 -35.54 -3.17
C SER A 35 -2.54 -34.10 -3.23
N ALA A 36 -1.77 -33.16 -2.71
CA ALA A 36 -2.14 -31.74 -2.71
C ALA A 36 -0.93 -30.87 -3.03
N ILE A 37 -1.13 -29.80 -3.78
CA ILE A 37 -0.12 -28.78 -4.04
C ILE A 37 -0.60 -27.41 -3.56
N HIS A 38 0.35 -26.62 -3.09
CA HIS A 38 0.14 -25.25 -2.75
C HIS A 38 -0.14 -24.43 -4.00
N ALA A 39 -1.29 -23.78 -4.04
CA ALA A 39 -1.70 -22.91 -5.13
C ALA A 39 -2.37 -21.63 -4.61
N ASN A 40 -2.01 -20.51 -5.23
CA ASN A 40 -2.56 -19.17 -4.99
C ASN A 40 -3.35 -18.67 -6.21
N ASN A 41 -4.12 -17.59 -6.02
CA ASN A 41 -4.91 -16.94 -7.08
C ASN A 41 -5.74 -17.89 -7.96
N ILE A 42 -6.33 -18.93 -7.35
CA ILE A 42 -7.12 -19.93 -8.07
C ILE A 42 -8.39 -19.27 -8.64
N ARG A 43 -8.50 -19.24 -9.96
CA ARG A 43 -9.63 -18.68 -10.70
C ARG A 43 -10.21 -19.72 -11.65
N GLU A 44 -11.50 -19.92 -11.58
CA GLU A 44 -12.23 -20.77 -12.50
C GLU A 44 -12.61 -20.00 -13.77
N PHE A 45 -12.50 -20.65 -14.92
CA PHE A 45 -12.96 -20.12 -16.20
C PHE A 45 -13.39 -21.24 -17.13
N THR A 46 -14.03 -20.88 -18.25
CA THR A 46 -14.46 -21.83 -19.28
C THR A 46 -13.59 -21.67 -20.52
N LYS A 47 -13.04 -22.77 -21.03
CA LYS A 47 -12.23 -22.81 -22.25
C LYS A 47 -12.76 -23.92 -23.14
N ASN A 48 -13.16 -23.60 -24.36
CA ASN A 48 -13.75 -24.55 -25.32
C ASN A 48 -14.94 -25.36 -24.77
N GLY A 49 -15.77 -24.75 -23.91
CA GLY A 49 -16.92 -25.42 -23.29
C GLY A 49 -16.58 -26.33 -22.09
N GLU A 50 -15.30 -26.49 -21.75
CA GLU A 50 -14.83 -27.27 -20.60
C GLU A 50 -14.47 -26.36 -19.42
N ARG A 51 -14.53 -26.92 -18.21
CA ARG A 51 -14.20 -26.21 -16.97
C ARG A 51 -12.69 -26.22 -16.74
N TRP A 52 -12.09 -25.05 -16.62
CA TRP A 52 -10.66 -24.87 -16.39
C TRP A 52 -10.39 -24.05 -15.12
N VAL A 53 -9.20 -24.21 -14.56
CA VAL A 53 -8.72 -23.41 -13.43
C VAL A 53 -7.35 -22.84 -13.75
N SER A 54 -7.18 -21.54 -13.53
CA SER A 54 -5.90 -20.83 -13.54
C SER A 54 -5.42 -20.65 -12.10
N PHE A 55 -4.14 -20.85 -11.85
CA PHE A 55 -3.57 -20.79 -10.50
C PHE A 55 -2.06 -20.55 -10.54
N GLU A 56 -1.53 -20.03 -9.42
CA GLU A 56 -0.12 -19.71 -9.22
C GLU A 56 0.51 -20.72 -8.26
N ILE A 57 1.66 -21.30 -8.62
CA ILE A 57 2.42 -22.19 -7.75
C ILE A 57 3.75 -21.55 -7.38
N HIS A 58 4.09 -21.58 -6.09
CA HIS A 58 5.42 -21.26 -5.58
C HIS A 58 6.12 -22.59 -5.22
N PRO A 59 6.93 -23.18 -6.12
CA PRO A 59 7.41 -24.55 -5.96
C PRO A 59 8.51 -24.68 -4.89
N ILE A 60 9.23 -23.59 -4.58
CA ILE A 60 10.30 -23.57 -3.58
C ILE A 60 9.81 -22.84 -2.33
N THR A 61 9.92 -23.47 -1.15
CA THR A 61 9.42 -22.89 0.10
C THR A 61 10.17 -21.60 0.45
N GLU A 62 11.50 -21.62 0.30
CA GLU A 62 12.44 -20.57 0.69
C GLU A 62 12.64 -19.50 -0.40
N ASN A 63 12.08 -19.68 -1.61
CA ASN A 63 12.17 -18.73 -2.71
C ASN A 63 10.78 -18.46 -3.29
N ARG A 64 10.10 -17.44 -2.74
CA ARG A 64 8.75 -17.05 -3.16
C ARG A 64 8.71 -16.14 -4.39
N ARG A 65 9.86 -15.64 -4.86
CA ARG A 65 10.00 -14.91 -6.14
C ARG A 65 9.67 -15.79 -7.35
N LEU A 66 9.86 -17.09 -7.20
CA LEU A 66 9.58 -18.05 -8.24
C LEU A 66 8.09 -18.39 -8.23
N VAL A 67 7.37 -17.87 -9.23
CA VAL A 67 5.94 -18.14 -9.45
C VAL A 67 5.79 -18.84 -10.78
N VAL A 68 5.12 -19.98 -10.79
CA VAL A 68 4.75 -20.70 -12.01
C VAL A 68 3.24 -20.61 -12.18
N ILE A 69 2.81 -19.83 -13.16
CA ILE A 69 1.39 -19.65 -13.51
C ILE A 69 0.98 -20.81 -14.42
N ASN A 70 -0.09 -21.50 -14.06
CA ASN A 70 -0.58 -22.64 -14.81
C ASN A 70 -2.09 -22.55 -15.04
N GLU A 71 -2.53 -23.17 -16.13
CA GLU A 71 -3.93 -23.45 -16.43
C GLU A 71 -4.10 -24.96 -16.60
N ALA A 72 -5.13 -25.55 -16.00
CA ALA A 72 -5.43 -26.96 -16.19
C ALA A 72 -6.95 -27.22 -16.22
N PRO A 73 -7.40 -28.27 -16.94
CA PRO A 73 -8.77 -28.75 -16.84
C PRO A 73 -9.13 -29.12 -15.40
N CYS A 74 -10.26 -28.64 -14.92
CA CYS A 74 -10.81 -29.00 -13.63
C CYS A 74 -11.59 -30.30 -13.75
N VAL A 75 -10.97 -31.42 -13.35
CA VAL A 75 -11.59 -32.75 -13.48
C VAL A 75 -12.63 -33.04 -12.39
N ASP A 76 -12.50 -32.42 -11.22
CA ASP A 76 -13.41 -32.64 -10.08
C ASP A 76 -13.30 -31.50 -9.03
N ILE A 77 -14.26 -31.42 -8.12
CA ILE A 77 -14.16 -30.62 -6.88
C ILE A 77 -14.42 -31.53 -5.68
N ARG A 78 -13.40 -31.69 -4.84
CA ARG A 78 -13.46 -32.58 -3.68
C ARG A 78 -13.59 -31.80 -2.38
N LYS A 79 -14.42 -32.33 -1.48
CA LYS A 79 -14.50 -31.88 -0.09
C LYS A 79 -13.40 -32.58 0.72
N VAL A 80 -12.34 -31.85 1.03
CA VAL A 80 -11.17 -32.34 1.76
C VAL A 80 -11.18 -31.77 3.18
N LYS A 81 -10.99 -32.62 4.20
CA LYS A 81 -10.82 -32.17 5.59
C LYS A 81 -9.35 -31.92 5.87
N ASN A 82 -9.01 -30.78 6.45
CA ASN A 82 -7.66 -30.52 6.94
C ASN A 82 -7.41 -31.24 8.29
N THR A 83 -6.17 -31.17 8.79
CA THR A 83 -5.77 -31.74 10.09
C THR A 83 -6.53 -31.15 11.27
N GLY A 84 -7.09 -29.93 11.13
CA GLY A 84 -7.98 -29.29 12.10
C GLY A 84 -9.45 -29.69 11.98
N GLY A 85 -9.81 -30.64 11.11
CA GLY A 85 -11.17 -31.14 10.93
C GLY A 85 -12.10 -30.25 10.08
N VAL A 86 -11.62 -29.09 9.63
CA VAL A 86 -12.39 -28.16 8.78
C VAL A 86 -12.43 -28.70 7.36
N ALA A 87 -13.63 -28.81 6.80
CA ALA A 87 -13.84 -29.28 5.44
C ALA A 87 -13.80 -28.11 4.45
N GLU A 88 -12.97 -28.24 3.41
CA GLU A 88 -12.78 -27.27 2.34
C GLU A 88 -13.11 -27.91 0.98
N ARG A 89 -13.67 -27.15 0.04
CA ARG A 89 -13.84 -27.59 -1.35
C ARG A 89 -12.59 -27.21 -2.15
N ARG A 90 -11.98 -28.19 -2.80
CA ARG A 90 -10.74 -28.01 -3.57
C ARG A 90 -10.92 -28.50 -4.99
N TYR A 91 -10.45 -27.71 -5.95
CA TYR A 91 -10.35 -28.12 -7.34
C TYR A 91 -9.33 -29.24 -7.48
N VAL A 92 -9.64 -30.20 -8.35
CA VAL A 92 -8.78 -31.33 -8.68
C VAL A 92 -8.36 -31.20 -10.13
N ILE A 93 -7.05 -31.33 -10.36
CA ILE A 93 -6.45 -31.37 -11.69
C ILE A 93 -5.75 -32.72 -11.88
N ARG A 94 -5.53 -33.11 -13.13
CA ARG A 94 -4.64 -34.23 -13.47
C ARG A 94 -3.30 -33.68 -13.94
N THR A 95 -2.24 -34.33 -13.52
CA THR A 95 -0.86 -34.01 -13.93
C THR A 95 0.00 -35.26 -13.80
N THR A 96 1.01 -35.32 -14.63
CA THR A 96 2.10 -36.29 -14.54
C THR A 96 2.95 -35.96 -13.32
N LEU A 97 3.23 -36.95 -12.48
CA LEU A 97 4.19 -36.90 -11.39
C LEU A 97 5.43 -37.69 -11.78
N MET A 98 6.60 -37.09 -11.61
CA MET A 98 7.87 -37.82 -11.71
C MET A 98 8.63 -37.81 -10.38
N ILE A 99 9.13 -38.99 -9.98
CA ILE A 99 10.02 -39.19 -8.83
C ILE A 99 11.15 -40.11 -9.29
N GLY A 100 12.35 -39.57 -9.45
CA GLY A 100 13.46 -40.29 -10.08
C GLY A 100 13.09 -40.70 -11.52
N GLU A 101 13.23 -41.98 -11.85
CA GLU A 101 12.88 -42.53 -13.16
C GLU A 101 11.39 -42.92 -13.29
N HIS A 102 10.62 -42.87 -12.20
CA HIS A 102 9.20 -43.22 -12.24
C HIS A 102 8.36 -42.03 -12.70
N SER A 103 7.51 -42.26 -13.70
CA SER A 103 6.58 -41.27 -14.23
C SER A 103 5.18 -41.86 -14.37
N PHE A 104 4.16 -41.22 -13.80
CA PHE A 104 2.75 -41.65 -13.87
C PHE A 104 1.77 -40.50 -13.57
N GLU A 105 0.54 -40.62 -14.06
CA GLU A 105 -0.52 -39.63 -13.82
C GLU A 105 -1.04 -39.70 -12.37
N ILE A 106 -1.25 -38.53 -11.77
CA ILE A 106 -1.92 -38.37 -10.48
C ILE A 106 -3.04 -37.33 -10.54
N GLU A 107 -3.97 -37.45 -9.60
CA GLU A 107 -4.89 -36.37 -9.27
C GLU A 107 -4.30 -35.51 -8.15
N LEU A 108 -4.30 -34.20 -8.37
CA LEU A 108 -3.70 -33.22 -7.48
C LEU A 108 -4.74 -32.21 -7.06
N THR A 109 -4.93 -32.03 -5.75
CA THR A 109 -5.83 -31.01 -5.22
C THR A 109 -5.10 -29.68 -5.06
N LEU A 110 -5.71 -28.59 -5.51
CA LEU A 110 -5.20 -27.23 -5.33
C LEU A 110 -5.61 -26.71 -3.94
N ALA A 111 -4.64 -26.33 -3.10
CA ALA A 111 -4.87 -25.90 -1.73
C ALA A 111 -4.03 -24.67 -1.36
N ARG A 112 -4.60 -23.75 -0.57
CA ARG A 112 -3.79 -22.71 0.09
C ARG A 112 -3.12 -23.30 1.33
N ARG A 113 -1.78 -23.24 1.38
CA ARG A 113 -0.95 -23.91 2.39
C ARG A 113 0.13 -22.97 2.95
N ASP A 114 -0.16 -21.68 2.96
CA ASP A 114 0.76 -20.58 3.32
C ASP A 114 1.45 -20.77 4.68
N SER A 115 0.76 -21.42 5.62
CA SER A 115 1.22 -21.70 7.00
C SER A 115 2.01 -23.01 7.16
N MET A 116 2.31 -23.74 6.09
CA MET A 116 2.93 -25.07 6.14
C MET A 116 4.27 -25.11 5.41
N GLY A 117 5.30 -25.71 6.02
CA GLY A 117 6.67 -25.74 5.47
C GLY A 117 6.89 -26.53 4.16
N PHE A 118 5.87 -27.24 3.67
CA PHE A 118 5.93 -28.05 2.45
C PHE A 118 4.88 -27.59 1.43
N ARG A 119 5.34 -27.36 0.20
CA ARG A 119 4.51 -26.91 -0.92
C ARG A 119 3.68 -28.04 -1.53
N MET A 120 4.09 -29.29 -1.36
CA MET A 120 3.34 -30.45 -1.84
C MET A 120 3.18 -31.53 -0.75
N LEU A 121 2.05 -32.22 -0.77
CA LEU A 121 1.83 -33.49 -0.07
C LEU A 121 1.69 -34.60 -1.11
N LEU A 122 2.43 -35.68 -0.91
CA LEU A 122 2.27 -36.92 -1.66
C LEU A 122 1.34 -37.87 -0.88
N GLY A 123 0.12 -38.03 -1.37
CA GLY A 123 -0.91 -38.85 -0.72
C GLY A 123 -0.83 -40.33 -1.08
N ARG A 124 -1.51 -41.17 -0.30
CA ARG A 124 -1.47 -42.64 -0.45
C ARG A 124 -1.97 -43.14 -1.80
N GLU A 125 -2.90 -42.47 -2.49
CA GLU A 125 -3.35 -42.89 -3.82
C GLU A 125 -2.23 -42.83 -4.86
N ALA A 126 -1.37 -41.81 -4.79
CA ALA A 126 -0.19 -41.71 -5.65
C ALA A 126 0.88 -42.77 -5.29
N MET A 127 0.98 -43.15 -4.00
CA MET A 127 1.98 -44.11 -3.53
C MET A 127 1.59 -45.58 -3.67
N ASN A 128 0.29 -45.86 -3.68
CA ASN A 128 -0.25 -47.21 -3.55
C ASN A 128 0.33 -48.15 -4.62
N ARG A 129 0.90 -49.29 -4.17
CA ARG A 129 1.56 -50.31 -5.00
C ARG A 129 2.75 -49.81 -5.85
N ARG A 130 3.28 -48.62 -5.55
CA ARG A 130 4.44 -48.03 -6.26
C ARG A 130 5.65 -47.84 -5.35
N PHE A 131 5.42 -47.45 -4.09
CA PHE A 131 6.49 -47.08 -3.18
C PHE A 131 6.32 -47.68 -1.77
N MET A 132 7.45 -47.88 -1.09
CA MET A 132 7.54 -48.03 0.37
C MET A 132 8.03 -46.71 0.98
N VAL A 133 7.63 -46.40 2.22
CA VAL A 133 8.02 -45.15 2.89
C VAL A 133 8.91 -45.45 4.09
N ASN A 134 10.11 -44.88 4.10
CA ASN A 134 11.01 -44.82 5.26
C ASN A 134 10.91 -43.42 5.91
N PRO A 135 10.15 -43.28 7.01
CA PRO A 135 9.90 -41.97 7.62
C PRO A 135 11.15 -41.34 8.27
N ALA A 136 12.21 -42.11 8.51
CA ALA A 136 13.46 -41.61 9.11
C ALA A 136 14.43 -41.02 8.08
N ALA A 137 14.24 -41.33 6.79
CA ALA A 137 15.09 -40.84 5.71
C ALA A 137 14.44 -39.63 4.99
N LYS A 138 15.27 -38.88 4.25
CA LYS A 138 14.83 -37.78 3.38
C LYS A 138 15.66 -37.81 2.11
N TYR A 139 15.06 -37.42 0.99
CA TYR A 139 15.74 -37.22 -0.29
C TYR A 139 16.50 -38.49 -0.76
N LEU A 140 15.87 -39.66 -0.62
CA LEU A 140 16.51 -40.93 -1.01
C LEU A 140 16.66 -41.05 -2.52
N ILE A 141 15.82 -40.35 -3.30
CA ILE A 141 15.79 -40.48 -4.75
C ILE A 141 16.59 -39.40 -5.45
N SER A 142 16.37 -38.15 -5.06
CA SER A 142 17.02 -37.00 -5.67
C SER A 142 17.21 -35.90 -4.63
N GLN A 143 18.28 -35.14 -4.79
CA GLN A 143 18.62 -34.01 -3.94
C GLN A 143 19.11 -32.88 -4.85
N TYR A 144 18.56 -31.68 -4.63
CA TYR A 144 18.96 -30.48 -5.35
C TYR A 144 19.62 -29.51 -4.39
N GLU A 145 20.74 -28.91 -4.81
CA GLU A 145 21.31 -27.75 -4.14
C GLU A 145 20.68 -26.45 -4.66
N ASN A 146 20.91 -25.34 -3.95
CA ASN A 146 20.36 -24.03 -4.34
C ASN A 146 20.79 -23.58 -5.74
N GLU A 147 22.00 -23.94 -6.20
CA GLU A 147 22.45 -23.62 -7.56
C GLU A 147 21.75 -24.46 -8.63
N ASP A 148 21.45 -25.73 -8.35
CA ASP A 148 20.71 -26.60 -9.26
C ASP A 148 19.29 -26.09 -9.46
N LEU A 149 18.63 -25.69 -8.37
CA LEU A 149 17.29 -25.08 -8.43
C LEU A 149 17.30 -23.78 -9.25
N LYS A 150 18.32 -22.94 -9.10
CA LYS A 150 18.46 -21.71 -9.93
C LYS A 150 18.57 -22.03 -11.41
N LYS A 151 19.33 -23.08 -11.78
CA LYS A 151 19.48 -23.51 -13.19
C LYS A 151 18.16 -24.10 -13.73
N LEU A 152 17.50 -24.95 -12.96
CA LEU A 152 16.23 -25.59 -13.33
C LEU A 152 15.12 -24.58 -13.56
N TYR A 153 15.10 -23.50 -12.77
CA TYR A 153 14.08 -22.45 -12.85
C TYR A 153 14.52 -21.18 -13.60
N ALA A 154 15.67 -21.21 -14.28
CA ALA A 154 16.23 -20.03 -14.96
C ALA A 154 15.31 -19.42 -16.03
N HIS A 155 14.41 -20.22 -16.61
CA HIS A 155 13.48 -19.80 -17.67
C HIS A 155 12.11 -19.31 -17.14
N GLY A 156 11.85 -19.41 -15.83
CA GLY A 156 10.55 -19.09 -15.21
C GLY A 156 10.53 -17.79 -14.38
N ILE A 157 11.50 -16.90 -14.60
CA ILE A 157 11.60 -15.62 -13.87
C ILE A 157 11.20 -14.50 -14.85
N GLU A 158 9.93 -14.10 -14.85
CA GLU A 158 9.55 -12.82 -15.46
C GLU A 158 10.12 -11.65 -14.63
N LYS A 159 10.61 -10.62 -15.33
CA LYS A 159 11.32 -9.43 -14.82
C LYS A 159 10.52 -8.73 -13.72
N LYS A 160 11.04 -8.59 -12.50
CA LYS A 160 11.94 -7.54 -11.97
C LYS A 160 11.42 -6.11 -12.14
N SER A 161 10.73 -5.61 -11.12
CA SER A 161 10.94 -4.22 -10.68
C SER A 161 12.19 -4.19 -9.80
N ASN A 162 13.22 -3.45 -10.20
CA ASN A 162 14.48 -3.36 -9.46
C ASN A 162 14.45 -2.28 -8.36
N LEU A 163 13.30 -1.99 -7.75
CA LEU A 163 13.26 -0.93 -6.74
C LEU A 163 14.02 -1.37 -5.48
N LYS A 164 14.79 -0.45 -4.92
CA LYS A 164 15.49 -0.58 -3.65
C LYS A 164 14.64 0.08 -2.56
N ILE A 165 13.85 -0.74 -1.86
CA ILE A 165 12.87 -0.28 -0.87
C ILE A 165 13.40 -0.54 0.54
N ALA A 166 13.56 0.51 1.34
CA ALA A 166 13.93 0.38 2.74
C ALA A 166 12.72 0.17 3.65
N LEU A 167 12.75 -0.87 4.49
CA LEU A 167 11.83 -1.05 5.60
C LEU A 167 12.45 -0.50 6.89
N LEU A 168 11.99 0.67 7.33
CA LEU A 168 12.49 1.34 8.53
C LEU A 168 11.67 0.91 9.76
N ALA A 169 12.21 0.03 10.60
CA ALA A 169 11.51 -0.54 11.76
C ALA A 169 12.46 -0.86 12.93
N SER A 170 11.97 -1.47 14.01
CA SER A 170 12.80 -1.78 15.19
C SER A 170 13.29 -3.24 15.28
N ASN A 171 12.57 -4.20 14.70
CA ASN A 171 12.91 -5.62 14.81
C ASN A 171 12.50 -6.38 13.54
N PRO A 172 13.45 -6.98 12.78
CA PRO A 172 13.13 -7.70 11.54
C PRO A 172 12.36 -8.99 11.78
N GLU A 173 12.44 -9.58 12.99
CA GLU A 173 11.81 -10.85 13.31
C GLU A 173 10.30 -10.77 13.53
N LEU A 174 9.73 -9.57 13.62
CA LEU A 174 8.29 -9.38 13.77
C LEU A 174 7.57 -9.79 12.49
N TYR A 175 6.46 -10.52 12.64
CA TYR A 175 5.65 -11.03 11.52
C TYR A 175 5.38 -9.99 10.43
N SER A 176 4.92 -8.79 10.81
CA SER A 176 4.59 -7.73 9.85
C SER A 176 5.81 -7.25 9.04
N ASN A 177 7.00 -7.23 9.65
CA ASN A 177 8.21 -6.81 8.98
C ASN A 177 8.71 -7.91 8.03
N LYS A 178 8.69 -9.18 8.48
CA LYS A 178 8.96 -10.34 7.61
C LYS A 178 8.05 -10.34 6.39
N ARG A 179 6.74 -10.21 6.60
CA ARG A 179 5.77 -10.25 5.50
C ARG A 179 5.94 -9.08 4.52
N LEU A 180 6.28 -7.87 4.98
CA LEU A 180 6.59 -6.73 4.09
C LEU A 180 7.85 -6.96 3.25
N ILE A 181 8.91 -7.52 3.85
CA ILE A 181 10.13 -7.90 3.12
C ILE A 181 9.78 -8.99 2.09
N GLU A 182 9.10 -10.05 2.52
CA GLU A 182 8.66 -11.13 1.63
C GLU A 182 7.82 -10.62 0.46
N ALA A 183 6.87 -9.71 0.71
CA ALA A 183 5.99 -9.17 -0.33
C ALA A 183 6.74 -8.30 -1.34
N GLY A 184 7.71 -7.51 -0.87
CA GLY A 184 8.57 -6.74 -1.76
C GLY A 184 9.48 -7.63 -2.61
N GLU A 185 10.07 -8.65 -1.99
CA GLU A 185 10.90 -9.63 -2.69
C GLU A 185 10.10 -10.43 -3.73
N GLU A 186 8.90 -10.91 -3.39
CA GLU A 186 7.96 -11.62 -4.27
C GLU A 186 7.62 -10.82 -5.54
N ARG A 187 7.66 -9.49 -5.45
CA ARG A 187 7.40 -8.57 -6.57
C ARG A 187 8.65 -8.18 -7.35
N GLY A 188 9.83 -8.68 -6.95
CA GLY A 188 11.09 -8.50 -7.64
C GLY A 188 12.00 -7.41 -7.06
N HIS A 189 11.55 -6.70 -6.02
CA HIS A 189 12.28 -5.58 -5.41
C HIS A 189 13.45 -6.05 -4.52
N GLU A 190 14.43 -5.17 -4.35
CA GLU A 190 15.47 -5.27 -3.32
C GLU A 190 14.95 -4.66 -2.01
N MET A 191 14.75 -5.49 -0.99
CA MET A 191 14.25 -5.06 0.32
C MET A 191 15.39 -4.88 1.31
N ILE A 192 15.51 -3.67 1.87
CA ILE A 192 16.56 -3.32 2.84
C ILE A 192 15.93 -3.06 4.20
N PHE A 193 16.17 -3.95 5.17
CA PHE A 193 15.74 -3.70 6.53
C PHE A 193 16.69 -2.72 7.24
N MET A 194 16.15 -1.62 7.73
CA MET A 194 16.88 -0.62 8.51
C MET A 194 16.33 -0.54 9.92
N ASN A 195 17.15 -0.90 10.90
CA ASN A 195 16.82 -0.63 12.28
C ASN A 195 17.02 0.86 12.59
N MET A 196 15.95 1.54 13.01
CA MET A 196 15.99 2.95 13.39
C MET A 196 17.06 3.26 14.45
N ASP A 197 17.26 2.36 15.43
CA ASP A 197 18.22 2.56 16.53
C ASP A 197 19.68 2.57 16.06
N TYR A 198 19.95 2.09 14.86
CA TYR A 198 21.28 2.08 14.25
C TYR A 198 21.46 3.11 13.14
N CYS A 199 20.44 3.93 12.90
CA CYS A 199 20.50 5.04 11.96
C CYS A 199 21.02 6.30 12.69
N TYR A 200 21.93 7.03 12.08
CA TYR A 200 22.33 8.38 12.50
C TYR A 200 22.50 9.26 11.27
N MET A 201 22.40 10.58 11.41
CA MET A 201 22.23 11.48 10.27
C MET A 201 23.12 12.70 10.34
N LYS A 202 23.64 13.11 9.18
CA LYS A 202 24.21 14.43 8.93
C LYS A 202 23.10 15.32 8.40
N LEU A 203 22.66 16.27 9.23
CA LEU A 203 21.65 17.25 8.89
C LEU A 203 22.34 18.50 8.34
N ASP A 204 22.40 18.59 7.01
CA ASP A 204 22.98 19.70 6.27
C ASP A 204 21.91 20.24 5.31
N GLY A 205 21.78 21.57 5.19
CA GLY A 205 20.72 22.21 4.40
C GLY A 205 20.88 22.03 2.88
N THR A 206 22.01 21.51 2.42
CA THR A 206 22.32 21.29 0.99
C THR A 206 22.54 19.82 0.66
N LYS A 207 23.02 19.01 1.61
CA LYS A 207 23.26 17.57 1.41
C LYS A 207 22.97 16.76 2.69
N PRO A 208 21.71 16.54 3.06
CA PRO A 208 21.36 15.66 4.18
C PRO A 208 21.79 14.22 3.85
N GLN A 209 22.38 13.51 4.81
CA GLN A 209 22.81 12.12 4.66
C GLN A 209 22.38 11.29 5.87
N VAL A 210 21.80 10.12 5.63
CA VAL A 210 21.51 9.12 6.66
C VAL A 210 22.59 8.05 6.59
N TYR A 211 23.10 7.59 7.73
CA TYR A 211 24.11 6.55 7.85
C TYR A 211 23.54 5.36 8.62
N TYR A 212 23.95 4.15 8.24
CA TYR A 212 23.52 2.91 8.89
C TYR A 212 24.72 2.02 9.22
N ARG A 213 24.81 1.54 10.46
CA ARG A 213 25.84 0.60 10.99
C ARG A 213 27.22 0.71 10.31
N GLY A 214 28.12 1.50 10.89
CA GLY A 214 29.55 1.45 10.54
C GLY A 214 30.03 2.49 9.51
N GLY A 215 29.34 3.61 9.35
CA GLY A 215 29.94 4.79 8.70
C GLY A 215 29.53 5.07 7.27
N GLN A 216 28.84 4.17 6.58
CA GLN A 216 28.46 4.38 5.18
C GLN A 216 27.10 5.10 5.06
N PRO A 217 27.01 6.11 4.18
CA PRO A 217 25.74 6.77 3.90
C PRO A 217 24.81 5.79 3.18
N VAL A 218 23.52 5.88 3.53
CA VAL A 218 22.42 5.17 2.87
C VAL A 218 22.06 5.98 1.64
N GLU A 219 22.41 5.45 0.48
CA GLU A 219 22.23 6.10 -0.81
C GLU A 219 21.34 5.25 -1.72
N ASP A 220 20.68 5.92 -2.67
CA ASP A 220 19.90 5.34 -3.77
C ASP A 220 18.69 4.48 -3.36
N LEU A 221 17.93 4.89 -2.34
CA LEU A 221 16.64 4.26 -2.02
C LEU A 221 15.53 4.82 -2.91
N ASP A 222 14.79 3.94 -3.58
CA ASP A 222 13.63 4.33 -4.38
C ASP A 222 12.40 4.60 -3.51
N ALA A 223 12.29 3.91 -2.37
CA ALA A 223 11.25 4.18 -1.38
C ALA A 223 11.63 3.75 0.03
N VAL A 224 10.91 4.33 1.00
CA VAL A 224 10.99 3.96 2.41
C VAL A 224 9.59 3.62 2.93
N ILE A 225 9.46 2.45 3.57
CA ILE A 225 8.27 2.06 4.33
C ILE A 225 8.55 2.29 5.81
N PRO A 226 8.08 3.41 6.41
CA PRO A 226 8.27 3.69 7.82
C PRO A 226 7.31 2.87 8.69
N ARG A 227 7.86 2.03 9.57
CA ARG A 227 7.12 1.30 10.62
C ARG A 227 7.34 1.93 11.99
N ILE A 228 7.26 3.25 12.05
CA ILE A 228 7.49 4.04 13.26
C ILE A 228 6.22 4.02 14.13
N LYS A 229 6.39 3.81 15.45
CA LYS A 229 5.28 3.94 16.41
C LYS A 229 4.91 5.42 16.53
N PRO A 230 3.64 5.83 16.28
CA PRO A 230 3.27 7.23 16.38
C PRO A 230 3.28 7.68 17.84
N ALA A 231 4.09 8.67 18.18
CA ALA A 231 4.17 9.22 19.54
C ALA A 231 3.30 10.48 19.75
N ILE A 232 2.57 11.00 18.75
CA ILE A 232 1.86 12.29 18.86
C ILE A 232 0.53 12.32 18.08
N THR A 233 -0.30 11.26 18.12
CA THR A 233 -1.41 11.13 17.16
C THR A 233 -2.80 11.41 17.73
N HIS A 234 -3.08 11.14 19.02
CA HIS A 234 -4.47 11.14 19.50
C HIS A 234 -5.15 12.53 19.57
N TYR A 235 -4.49 13.54 20.15
CA TYR A 235 -5.09 14.89 20.26
C TYR A 235 -5.21 15.59 18.91
N GLY A 236 -4.12 15.58 18.11
CA GLY A 236 -4.13 16.17 16.77
C GLY A 236 -5.13 15.50 15.83
N SER A 237 -5.21 14.16 15.86
CA SER A 237 -6.21 13.45 15.06
C SER A 237 -7.63 13.74 15.53
N ALA A 238 -7.89 13.77 16.83
CA ALA A 238 -9.22 14.09 17.34
C ALA A 238 -9.67 15.51 16.96
N LEU A 239 -8.77 16.49 16.99
CA LEU A 239 -9.06 17.85 16.53
C LEU A 239 -9.40 17.87 15.04
N LEU A 240 -8.59 17.22 14.20
CA LEU A 240 -8.82 17.12 12.76
C LEU A 240 -10.15 16.41 12.45
N PHE A 241 -10.42 15.29 13.13
CA PHE A 241 -11.64 14.51 12.96
C PHE A 241 -12.88 15.32 13.35
N ALA A 242 -12.85 16.01 14.49
CA ALA A 242 -13.94 16.86 14.94
C ALA A 242 -14.19 18.03 13.97
N SER A 243 -13.14 18.71 13.50
CA SER A 243 -13.28 19.84 12.57
C SER A 243 -13.71 19.44 11.15
N ASN A 244 -13.60 18.17 10.79
CA ASN A 244 -13.95 17.64 9.47
C ASN A 244 -15.19 16.72 9.49
N GLY A 245 -15.95 16.71 10.59
CA GLY A 245 -17.17 15.90 10.70
C GLY A 245 -16.93 14.40 10.59
N ILE A 246 -15.86 13.91 11.22
CA ILE A 246 -15.62 12.48 11.46
C ILE A 246 -16.11 12.18 12.88
N PRO A 247 -17.12 11.29 13.05
CA PRO A 247 -17.67 10.98 14.37
C PRO A 247 -16.64 10.31 15.28
N LEU A 248 -16.58 10.77 16.53
CA LEU A 248 -15.75 10.22 17.61
C LEU A 248 -16.63 9.94 18.83
N PRO A 249 -16.20 9.06 19.75
CA PRO A 249 -16.75 9.06 21.10
C PRO A 249 -16.51 10.43 21.76
N LEU A 250 -17.48 10.88 22.53
CA LEU A 250 -17.43 12.10 23.34
C LEU A 250 -16.19 12.05 24.23
N SER A 251 -15.31 13.02 24.03
CA SER A 251 -13.94 12.98 24.54
C SER A 251 -13.54 14.33 25.10
N GLY A 252 -13.03 14.35 26.33
CA GLY A 252 -12.38 15.47 26.97
C GLY A 252 -10.87 15.27 27.01
N PHE A 253 -10.12 16.25 26.51
CA PHE A 253 -8.66 16.26 26.58
C PHE A 253 -8.19 17.19 27.67
N ALA A 254 -7.18 16.76 28.44
CA ALA A 254 -6.57 17.65 29.40
C ALA A 254 -5.07 17.41 29.62
N LYS A 255 -4.29 18.46 29.43
CA LYS A 255 -2.83 18.52 29.62
C LYS A 255 -2.42 19.06 31.00
N SER A 256 -3.27 19.91 31.59
CA SER A 256 -3.10 20.52 32.91
C SER A 256 -4.49 20.59 33.55
N ILE A 257 -4.77 19.69 34.49
CA ILE A 257 -6.12 19.58 35.07
C ILE A 257 -6.12 20.23 36.45
N GLN A 258 -6.66 21.43 36.55
CA GLN A 258 -7.13 21.95 37.83
C GLN A 258 -8.58 21.50 38.12
N ASP A 259 -9.38 21.20 37.09
CA ASP A 259 -10.79 20.80 37.21
C ASP A 259 -11.05 19.35 36.72
N THR A 260 -10.90 18.37 37.61
CA THR A 260 -11.21 16.95 37.31
C THR A 260 -12.71 16.72 37.13
N LYS A 261 -13.55 17.44 37.89
CA LYS A 261 -14.99 17.19 37.93
C LYS A 261 -15.66 17.68 36.65
N GLY A 262 -15.30 18.88 36.20
CA GLY A 262 -15.78 19.41 34.92
C GLY A 262 -15.38 18.52 33.74
N LEU A 263 -14.20 17.88 33.77
CA LEU A 263 -13.78 16.94 32.73
C LEU A 263 -14.63 15.65 32.69
N ILE A 264 -15.05 15.16 33.86
CA ILE A 264 -15.94 13.99 33.96
C ILE A 264 -17.36 14.36 33.51
N GLU A 265 -17.87 15.52 33.94
CA GLU A 265 -19.19 16.02 33.53
C GLU A 265 -19.27 16.30 32.03
N MET A 266 -18.18 16.80 31.42
CA MET A 266 -18.07 17.06 29.98
C MET A 266 -18.33 15.81 29.12
N VAL A 267 -17.98 14.62 29.63
CA VAL A 267 -18.22 13.35 28.92
C VAL A 267 -19.51 12.64 29.37
N GLY A 268 -20.34 13.31 30.19
CA GLY A 268 -21.61 12.77 30.67
C GLY A 268 -21.52 11.92 31.95
N GLY A 269 -20.37 11.89 32.62
CA GLY A 269 -20.15 11.09 33.83
C GLY A 269 -19.81 9.62 33.56
N ALA A 270 -19.64 8.84 34.62
CA ALA A 270 -19.31 7.42 34.56
C ALA A 270 -20.54 6.56 34.13
N PRO A 271 -20.31 5.40 33.48
CA PRO A 271 -19.02 4.78 33.19
C PRO A 271 -18.26 5.49 32.05
N LEU A 272 -16.95 5.67 32.25
CA LEU A 272 -16.07 6.38 31.31
C LEU A 272 -14.71 5.71 31.18
N ILE A 273 -13.99 6.04 30.12
CA ILE A 273 -12.64 5.55 29.83
C ILE A 273 -11.62 6.67 30.11
N VAL A 274 -10.56 6.34 30.84
CA VAL A 274 -9.38 7.21 31.02
C VAL A 274 -8.20 6.58 30.27
N LYS A 275 -7.60 7.31 29.33
CA LYS A 275 -6.46 6.87 28.50
C LYS A 275 -5.23 7.74 28.72
N LEU A 276 -4.08 7.10 28.86
CA LEU A 276 -2.76 7.76 28.79
C LEU A 276 -2.33 7.95 27.33
N LEU A 277 -2.04 9.19 26.94
CA LEU A 277 -1.66 9.52 25.56
C LEU A 277 -0.25 9.06 25.17
N GLU A 278 0.61 8.76 26.15
CA GLU A 278 2.01 8.37 25.96
C GLU A 278 2.24 6.85 26.05
N SER A 279 1.18 6.04 25.90
CA SER A 279 1.28 4.59 26.09
C SER A 279 1.19 3.79 24.78
N ALA A 280 2.06 2.80 24.62
CA ALA A 280 1.96 1.79 23.56
C ALA A 280 1.12 0.58 24.02
N GLN A 281 0.37 -0.03 23.10
CA GLN A 281 -0.33 -1.31 23.29
C GLN A 281 -1.42 -1.33 24.39
N GLY A 282 -2.11 -0.19 24.63
CA GLY A 282 -3.24 -0.14 25.56
C GLY A 282 -2.88 -0.20 27.05
N ARG A 283 -1.59 -0.11 27.39
CA ARG A 283 -1.10 0.02 28.77
C ARG A 283 -1.36 1.42 29.29
N GLY A 284 -2.56 1.67 29.80
CA GLY A 284 -2.97 3.00 30.25
C GLY A 284 -4.41 3.36 29.90
N VAL A 285 -5.20 2.40 29.42
CA VAL A 285 -6.64 2.54 29.21
C VAL A 285 -7.36 1.88 30.40
N VAL A 286 -8.12 2.67 31.15
CA VAL A 286 -8.84 2.24 32.34
C VAL A 286 -10.33 2.55 32.19
N LEU A 287 -11.18 1.56 32.42
CA LEU A 287 -12.62 1.77 32.58
C LEU A 287 -12.90 2.15 34.03
N ALA A 288 -13.49 3.32 34.24
CA ALA A 288 -13.96 3.78 35.54
C ALA A 288 -15.49 3.68 35.58
N GLU A 289 -16.01 2.77 36.40
CA GLU A 289 -17.44 2.51 36.52
C GLU A 289 -18.20 3.58 37.33
N THR A 290 -17.47 4.37 38.13
CA THR A 290 -18.05 5.44 38.96
C THR A 290 -17.24 6.74 38.85
N ASN A 291 -17.88 7.88 39.08
CA ASN A 291 -17.19 9.18 39.08
C ASN A 291 -16.03 9.22 40.08
N LYS A 292 -16.21 8.61 41.26
CA LYS A 292 -15.14 8.50 42.28
C LYS A 292 -13.93 7.71 41.78
N ALA A 293 -14.17 6.59 41.08
CA ALA A 293 -13.10 5.80 40.48
C ALA A 293 -12.38 6.59 39.37
N ALA A 294 -13.13 7.30 38.53
CA ALA A 294 -12.58 8.18 37.49
C ALA A 294 -11.69 9.28 38.09
N GLU A 295 -12.18 9.97 39.13
CA GLU A 295 -11.41 10.99 39.85
C GLU A 295 -10.09 10.43 40.41
N SER A 296 -10.13 9.23 41.01
CA SER A 296 -8.92 8.58 41.55
C SER A 296 -7.90 8.27 40.46
N VAL A 297 -8.33 7.69 39.34
CA VAL A 297 -7.43 7.36 38.22
C VAL A 297 -6.85 8.61 37.59
N ILE A 298 -7.67 9.63 37.35
CA ILE A 298 -7.24 10.92 36.78
C ILE A 298 -6.20 11.56 37.71
N ASN A 299 -6.47 11.63 39.02
CA ASN A 299 -5.54 12.23 39.98
C ASN A 299 -4.22 11.46 40.09
N ALA A 300 -4.26 10.12 40.00
CA ALA A 300 -3.04 9.31 39.95
C ALA A 300 -2.19 9.64 38.70
N PHE A 301 -2.80 9.76 37.52
CA PHE A 301 -2.09 10.13 36.29
C PHE A 301 -1.59 11.58 36.30
N LYS A 302 -2.30 12.51 36.93
CA LYS A 302 -1.81 13.88 37.16
C LYS A 302 -0.55 13.91 38.01
N ALA A 303 -0.47 13.10 39.07
CA ALA A 303 0.71 13.04 39.92
C ALA A 303 1.95 12.60 39.13
N LEU A 304 1.76 11.79 38.09
CA LEU A 304 2.78 11.36 37.14
C LEU A 304 3.05 12.37 36.02
N LYS A 305 2.39 13.54 36.03
CA LYS A 305 2.45 14.57 34.98
C LYS A 305 2.13 14.04 33.58
N ALA A 306 1.31 12.99 33.48
CA ALA A 306 0.97 12.37 32.21
C ALA A 306 -0.18 13.10 31.51
N ASN A 307 -0.13 13.12 30.17
CA ASN A 307 -1.23 13.62 29.35
C ASN A 307 -2.36 12.59 29.29
N ILE A 308 -3.60 13.02 29.56
CA ILE A 308 -4.75 12.10 29.61
C ILE A 308 -5.88 12.51 28.66
N LEU A 309 -6.62 11.48 28.24
CA LEU A 309 -7.87 11.57 27.50
C LEU A 309 -8.97 10.89 28.34
N VAL A 310 -10.04 11.62 28.62
CA VAL A 310 -11.25 11.10 29.23
C VAL A 310 -12.29 10.95 28.13
N GLN A 311 -12.96 9.81 28.04
CA GLN A 311 -13.85 9.48 26.94
C GLN A 311 -15.08 8.74 27.46
N GLU A 312 -16.24 8.94 26.86
CA GLU A 312 -17.44 8.17 27.21
C GLU A 312 -17.22 6.67 26.96
N PHE A 313 -17.93 5.82 27.70
CA PHE A 313 -17.91 4.38 27.47
C PHE A 313 -19.06 3.94 26.56
N ILE A 314 -18.74 3.45 25.36
CA ILE A 314 -19.69 2.89 24.39
C ILE A 314 -20.03 1.44 24.78
N LYS A 315 -21.09 1.27 25.59
CA LYS A 315 -21.47 -0.01 26.21
C LYS A 315 -21.84 -1.08 25.18
N GLU A 316 -22.50 -0.68 24.10
CA GLU A 316 -22.96 -1.55 23.02
C GLU A 316 -21.81 -2.16 22.21
N SER A 317 -20.64 -1.51 22.21
CA SER A 317 -19.39 -2.00 21.63
C SER A 317 -18.43 -2.60 22.67
N ALA A 318 -18.86 -2.82 23.91
CA ALA A 318 -17.98 -3.33 24.96
C ALA A 318 -17.30 -4.64 24.54
N GLY A 319 -15.96 -4.66 24.59
CA GLY A 319 -15.16 -5.82 24.21
C GLY A 319 -15.10 -6.08 22.71
N LYS A 320 -15.57 -5.17 21.86
CA LYS A 320 -15.55 -5.33 20.40
C LYS A 320 -15.12 -4.05 19.69
N ASP A 321 -14.33 -4.19 18.64
CA ASP A 321 -14.06 -3.08 17.72
C ASP A 321 -13.78 -3.57 16.31
N LEU A 322 -13.92 -2.68 15.34
CA LEU A 322 -13.61 -2.92 13.95
C LEU A 322 -12.24 -2.34 13.61
N ARG A 323 -11.34 -3.17 13.10
CA ARG A 323 -10.09 -2.73 12.47
C ARG A 323 -10.28 -2.70 10.96
N CYS A 324 -10.31 -1.50 10.38
CA CYS A 324 -10.31 -1.30 8.93
C CYS A 324 -8.89 -1.01 8.46
N PHE A 325 -8.37 -1.82 7.53
CA PHE A 325 -7.07 -1.60 6.92
C PHE A 325 -7.21 -0.83 5.62
N VAL A 326 -6.75 0.42 5.61
CA VAL A 326 -6.83 1.35 4.49
C VAL A 326 -5.47 1.42 3.80
N VAL A 327 -5.46 1.24 2.48
CA VAL A 327 -4.30 1.43 1.62
C VAL A 327 -4.75 2.22 0.39
N ASN A 328 -4.06 3.30 0.03
CA ASN A 328 -4.37 4.14 -1.13
C ASN A 328 -5.86 4.53 -1.22
N ASN A 329 -6.38 5.15 -0.17
CA ASN A 329 -7.78 5.60 -0.08
C ASN A 329 -8.83 4.48 -0.25
N LYS A 330 -8.46 3.21 -0.05
CA LYS A 330 -9.36 2.06 -0.14
C LYS A 330 -9.22 1.17 1.08
N VAL A 331 -10.34 0.70 1.63
CA VAL A 331 -10.31 -0.37 2.64
C VAL A 331 -10.01 -1.71 1.94
N VAL A 332 -8.81 -2.24 2.15
CA VAL A 332 -8.36 -3.51 1.53
C VAL A 332 -8.77 -4.73 2.35
N ALA A 333 -8.78 -4.60 3.67
CA ALA A 333 -9.18 -5.66 4.60
C ALA A 333 -9.87 -5.07 5.84
N ALA A 334 -10.72 -5.86 6.49
CA ALA A 334 -11.34 -5.49 7.75
C ALA A 334 -11.58 -6.70 8.65
N MET A 335 -11.32 -6.55 9.94
CA MET A 335 -11.63 -7.55 10.97
C MET A 335 -12.40 -6.92 12.12
N GLU A 336 -13.24 -7.73 12.77
CA GLU A 336 -13.80 -7.43 14.07
C GLU A 336 -12.90 -8.12 15.10
N ARG A 337 -12.38 -7.35 16.05
CA ARG A 337 -11.65 -7.90 17.18
C ARG A 337 -12.61 -8.03 18.35
N VAL A 338 -12.51 -9.15 19.07
CA VAL A 338 -13.33 -9.44 20.25
C VAL A 338 -12.40 -9.73 21.42
N GLY A 339 -12.53 -8.97 22.50
CA GLY A 339 -11.78 -9.15 23.73
C GLY A 339 -12.10 -10.47 24.43
N ALA A 340 -11.21 -10.90 25.34
CA ALA A 340 -11.44 -12.05 26.19
C ALA A 340 -12.66 -11.84 27.11
N LYS A 341 -13.24 -12.93 27.64
CA LYS A 341 -14.42 -12.85 28.51
C LYS A 341 -14.13 -11.98 29.75
N GLY A 342 -14.89 -10.90 29.92
CA GLY A 342 -14.72 -9.93 31.02
C GLY A 342 -13.77 -8.76 30.71
N GLU A 343 -13.16 -8.74 29.53
CA GLU A 343 -12.30 -7.64 29.06
C GLU A 343 -13.10 -6.70 28.15
N PHE A 344 -13.11 -5.41 28.47
CA PHE A 344 -13.82 -4.39 27.67
C PHE A 344 -12.99 -3.94 26.45
N ARG A 345 -11.69 -4.24 26.44
CA ARG A 345 -10.77 -3.94 25.34
C ARG A 345 -10.71 -5.11 24.35
N ALA A 346 -10.68 -4.80 23.06
CA ALA A 346 -10.63 -5.79 21.99
C ALA A 346 -9.21 -6.08 21.46
N ASN A 347 -8.18 -5.97 22.32
CA ASN A 347 -6.79 -6.14 21.89
C ASN A 347 -6.42 -7.61 21.66
N LEU A 348 -5.92 -7.93 20.46
CA LEU A 348 -5.47 -9.29 20.10
C LEU A 348 -4.29 -9.78 20.95
N HIS A 349 -3.38 -8.89 21.34
CA HIS A 349 -2.21 -9.23 22.17
C HIS A 349 -2.56 -9.66 23.61
N GLN A 350 -3.82 -9.49 24.04
CA GLN A 350 -4.30 -9.87 25.37
C GLN A 350 -5.27 -11.07 25.32
N GLY A 351 -5.16 -11.91 24.29
CA GLY A 351 -5.99 -13.11 24.14
C GLY A 351 -7.35 -12.86 23.50
N GLY A 352 -7.52 -11.73 22.82
CA GLY A 352 -8.70 -11.47 21.98
C GLY A 352 -8.68 -12.27 20.67
N GLU A 353 -9.87 -12.54 20.12
CA GLU A 353 -10.05 -13.21 18.83
C GLU A 353 -10.26 -12.19 17.70
N ALA A 354 -9.74 -12.49 16.51
CA ALA A 354 -10.02 -11.73 15.28
C ALA A 354 -10.97 -12.52 14.38
N ARG A 355 -11.97 -11.85 13.80
CA ARG A 355 -12.92 -12.44 12.86
C ARG A 355 -13.09 -11.56 11.63
N LEU A 356 -13.38 -12.15 10.49
CA LEU A 356 -13.69 -11.40 9.26
C LEU A 356 -14.88 -10.45 9.51
N ALA A 357 -14.70 -9.15 9.25
CA ALA A 357 -15.76 -8.17 9.36
C ALA A 357 -16.37 -7.83 8.00
N LYS A 358 -17.71 -7.82 7.93
CA LYS A 358 -18.44 -7.21 6.82
C LYS A 358 -18.73 -5.76 7.18
N LEU A 359 -18.10 -4.84 6.45
CA LEU A 359 -18.28 -3.40 6.65
C LEU A 359 -19.50 -2.85 5.92
N THR A 360 -20.19 -1.92 6.57
CA THR A 360 -21.22 -1.08 5.93
C THR A 360 -20.57 -0.04 5.00
N SER A 361 -21.38 0.57 4.13
CA SER A 361 -20.91 1.66 3.26
C SER A 361 -20.43 2.87 4.06
N GLU A 362 -21.05 3.14 5.20
CA GLU A 362 -20.70 4.25 6.09
C GLU A 362 -19.37 4.00 6.81
N GLU A 363 -19.16 2.80 7.35
CA GLU A 363 -17.91 2.39 7.99
C GLU A 363 -16.72 2.50 7.03
N LYS A 364 -16.89 2.05 5.77
CA LYS A 364 -15.85 2.18 4.73
C LYS A 364 -15.54 3.63 4.42
N LYS A 365 -16.56 4.46 4.24
CA LYS A 365 -16.40 5.89 3.92
C LYS A 365 -15.66 6.62 5.03
N ILE A 366 -16.03 6.39 6.29
CA ILE A 366 -15.39 7.04 7.43
C ILE A 366 -13.95 6.56 7.62
N ALA A 367 -13.68 5.26 7.45
CA ALA A 367 -12.30 4.74 7.50
C ALA A 367 -11.40 5.40 6.46
N VAL A 368 -11.84 5.47 5.20
CA VAL A 368 -11.09 6.14 4.13
C VAL A 368 -10.93 7.63 4.40
N LYS A 369 -12.01 8.31 4.82
CA LYS A 369 -11.98 9.75 5.13
C LYS A 369 -10.99 10.06 6.27
N ALA A 370 -10.95 9.24 7.31
CA ALA A 370 -10.02 9.40 8.43
C ALA A 370 -8.56 9.21 8.01
N ALA A 371 -8.25 8.18 7.21
CA ALA A 371 -6.91 7.97 6.68
C ALA A 371 -6.47 9.10 5.75
N LYS A 372 -7.36 9.53 4.83
CA LYS A 372 -7.10 10.62 3.88
C LYS A 372 -6.86 11.95 4.58
N LEU A 373 -7.66 12.27 5.61
CA LEU A 373 -7.50 13.52 6.37
C LEU A 373 -6.14 13.61 7.07
N LEU A 374 -5.58 12.47 7.50
CA LEU A 374 -4.26 12.39 8.09
C LEU A 374 -3.13 12.26 7.05
N GLY A 375 -3.44 12.30 5.75
CA GLY A 375 -2.45 12.12 4.68
C GLY A 375 -1.80 10.73 4.66
N LEU A 376 -2.46 9.71 5.22
CA LEU A 376 -1.88 8.37 5.36
C LEU A 376 -2.18 7.50 4.14
N VAL A 377 -1.11 7.09 3.44
CA VAL A 377 -1.17 6.10 2.35
C VAL A 377 -1.57 4.72 2.90
N VAL A 378 -1.07 4.36 4.08
CA VAL A 378 -1.39 3.11 4.79
C VAL A 378 -1.86 3.45 6.20
N ALA A 379 -3.03 2.94 6.60
CA ALA A 379 -3.58 3.18 7.93
C ALA A 379 -4.42 2.00 8.43
N GLY A 380 -4.34 1.72 9.73
CA GLY A 380 -5.32 0.92 10.44
C GLY A 380 -6.27 1.84 11.21
N VAL A 381 -7.54 1.85 10.83
CA VAL A 381 -8.57 2.68 11.45
C VAL A 381 -9.43 1.80 12.35
N ASP A 382 -9.43 2.12 13.65
CA ASP A 382 -10.23 1.44 14.66
C ASP A 382 -11.56 2.17 14.80
N ILE A 383 -12.67 1.43 14.72
CA ILE A 383 -14.04 1.95 14.74
C ILE A 383 -14.85 1.19 15.78
N LEU A 384 -15.65 1.92 16.56
CA LEU A 384 -16.69 1.37 17.42
C LEU A 384 -18.06 1.48 16.73
N ARG A 385 -18.87 0.42 16.82
CA ARG A 385 -20.26 0.44 16.35
C ARG A 385 -21.16 0.92 17.49
N SER A 386 -21.62 2.17 17.43
CA SER A 386 -22.56 2.71 18.40
C SER A 386 -23.98 2.72 17.85
N ASP A 387 -24.97 2.86 18.73
CA ASP A 387 -26.39 3.00 18.33
C ASP A 387 -26.63 4.25 17.45
N ARG A 388 -25.73 5.24 17.55
CA ARG A 388 -25.74 6.47 16.75
C ARG A 388 -24.79 6.45 15.55
N GLY A 389 -24.34 5.25 15.15
CA GLY A 389 -23.48 5.03 13.99
C GLY A 389 -22.01 4.72 14.32
N PRO A 390 -21.16 4.55 13.30
CA PRO A 390 -19.74 4.24 13.49
C PRO A 390 -18.94 5.44 14.05
N LEU A 391 -18.18 5.19 15.12
CA LEU A 391 -17.32 6.19 15.76
C LEU A 391 -15.84 5.80 15.58
N VAL A 392 -15.01 6.69 15.07
CA VAL A 392 -13.56 6.46 14.96
C VAL A 392 -12.93 6.50 16.35
N LEU A 393 -12.25 5.43 16.72
CA LEU A 393 -11.57 5.29 17.99
C LEU A 393 -10.11 5.73 17.89
N GLU A 394 -9.42 5.26 16.85
CA GLU A 394 -7.98 5.47 16.67
C GLU A 394 -7.59 5.29 15.20
N VAL A 395 -6.57 6.02 14.74
CA VAL A 395 -5.93 5.76 13.45
C VAL A 395 -4.44 5.52 13.65
N ASN A 396 -3.99 4.36 13.20
CA ASN A 396 -2.63 3.89 13.28
C ASN A 396 -1.95 3.98 11.91
N SER A 397 -0.85 4.72 11.78
CA SER A 397 -0.06 4.77 10.53
C SER A 397 0.82 3.54 10.31
N SER A 398 1.04 2.73 11.35
CA SER A 398 1.87 1.51 11.30
C SER A 398 1.12 0.29 11.86
N PRO A 399 -0.03 -0.08 11.26
CA PRO A 399 -0.90 -1.15 11.78
C PRO A 399 -0.26 -2.55 11.65
N GLY A 400 -0.42 -3.43 12.63
CA GLY A 400 0.03 -4.82 12.52
C GLY A 400 -0.73 -5.62 11.45
N LEU A 401 -0.05 -6.56 10.79
CA LEU A 401 -0.57 -7.36 9.67
C LEU A 401 -1.11 -8.75 10.07
N GLN A 402 -0.51 -9.40 11.08
CA GLN A 402 -0.80 -10.80 11.40
C GLN A 402 -2.29 -11.07 11.62
N GLY A 403 -2.91 -10.35 12.57
CA GLY A 403 -4.31 -10.58 12.91
C GLY A 403 -5.28 -10.30 11.76
N ILE A 404 -4.98 -9.30 10.91
CA ILE A 404 -5.85 -8.93 9.79
C ILE A 404 -5.73 -9.93 8.64
N GLU A 405 -4.54 -10.43 8.33
CA GLU A 405 -4.33 -11.42 7.27
C GLU A 405 -4.86 -12.80 7.69
N GLU A 406 -4.62 -13.23 8.94
CA GLU A 406 -5.18 -14.48 9.47
C GLU A 406 -6.72 -14.46 9.48
N ALA A 407 -7.34 -13.34 9.90
CA ALA A 407 -8.79 -13.23 9.96
C ALA A 407 -9.46 -13.10 8.60
N THR A 408 -8.79 -12.53 7.60
CA THR A 408 -9.40 -12.23 6.29
C THR A 408 -8.93 -13.12 5.15
N GLY A 409 -7.79 -13.80 5.30
CA GLY A 409 -7.13 -14.58 4.24
C GLY A 409 -6.62 -13.74 3.07
N LYS A 410 -6.61 -12.41 3.20
CA LYS A 410 -6.14 -11.46 2.19
C LYS A 410 -4.65 -11.15 2.39
N ASP A 411 -3.96 -10.89 1.29
CA ASP A 411 -2.57 -10.43 1.30
C ASP A 411 -2.52 -8.91 1.42
N VAL A 412 -2.53 -8.42 2.66
CA VAL A 412 -2.52 -6.98 2.95
C VAL A 412 -1.13 -6.41 2.71
N ALA A 413 -0.08 -7.19 2.93
CA ALA A 413 1.29 -6.77 2.62
C ALA A 413 1.49 -6.49 1.13
N ALA A 414 0.97 -7.34 0.24
CA ALA A 414 1.03 -7.11 -1.20
C ALA A 414 0.36 -5.78 -1.60
N GLU A 415 -0.79 -5.45 -1.00
CA GLU A 415 -1.47 -4.16 -1.23
C GLU A 415 -0.60 -2.96 -0.80
N ILE A 416 0.18 -3.08 0.28
CA ILE A 416 1.11 -2.04 0.73
C ILE A 416 2.26 -1.86 -0.26
N ILE A 417 2.83 -2.95 -0.78
CA ILE A 417 3.90 -2.87 -1.79
C ILE A 417 3.37 -2.27 -3.09
N LEU A 418 2.17 -2.68 -3.54
CA LEU A 418 1.49 -2.05 -4.68
C LEU A 418 1.25 -0.55 -4.46
N ALA A 419 1.01 -0.13 -3.22
CA ALA A 419 0.89 1.28 -2.91
C ALA A 419 2.22 2.02 -2.98
N ALA A 420 3.31 1.41 -2.48
CA ALA A 420 4.65 1.96 -2.60
C ALA A 420 5.06 2.12 -4.07
N GLU A 421 4.84 1.09 -4.90
CA GLU A 421 5.07 1.12 -6.35
C GLU A 421 4.36 2.30 -7.03
N LYS A 422 3.08 2.51 -6.69
CA LYS A 422 2.30 3.63 -7.23
C LYS A 422 2.83 4.99 -6.79
N VAL A 423 3.26 5.13 -5.54
CA VAL A 423 3.86 6.38 -5.05
C VAL A 423 5.15 6.72 -5.80
N ILE A 424 5.88 5.69 -6.23
CA ILE A 424 7.13 5.83 -7.00
C ILE A 424 6.87 6.00 -8.51
N GLY A 425 5.61 5.82 -8.97
CA GLY A 425 5.28 5.91 -10.40
C GLY A 425 5.59 4.64 -11.19
N VAL A 426 5.72 3.48 -10.54
CA VAL A 426 5.73 2.17 -11.22
C VAL A 426 4.30 1.85 -11.65
N ASP A 427 3.83 2.50 -12.71
CA ASP A 427 2.57 2.14 -13.34
C ASP A 427 2.74 0.86 -14.15
N LYS A 428 1.64 0.08 -14.23
CA LYS A 428 1.53 -1.20 -14.94
C LYS A 428 1.76 -1.05 -16.46
N LYS A 429 2.99 -0.82 -16.91
CA LYS A 429 3.36 -0.87 -18.33
C LYS A 429 4.02 -2.17 -18.79
N ASP A 430 4.26 -3.15 -17.91
CA ASP A 430 4.96 -4.38 -18.31
C ASP A 430 4.07 -5.66 -18.41
N ALA A 431 2.74 -5.53 -18.53
CA ALA A 431 1.85 -6.70 -18.69
C ALA A 431 0.96 -6.67 -19.95
N THR A 432 1.14 -5.71 -20.85
CA THR A 432 0.40 -5.66 -22.13
C THR A 432 1.28 -5.07 -23.24
N GLU A 433 2.34 -5.79 -23.62
CA GLU A 433 2.93 -5.67 -24.95
C GLU A 433 3.01 -7.05 -25.59
N LYS A 434 1.88 -7.48 -26.13
CA LYS A 434 1.77 -8.32 -27.33
C LYS A 434 0.32 -8.24 -27.80
N LEU A 435 0.01 -7.17 -28.52
CA LEU A 435 -1.06 -7.08 -29.53
C LEU A 435 -0.89 -5.74 -30.27
N GLY A 436 -0.48 -5.83 -31.54
CA GLY A 436 -0.81 -4.86 -32.59
C GLY A 436 -0.08 -3.53 -32.60
N GLU A 437 0.72 -3.31 -33.64
CA GLU A 437 1.06 -1.99 -34.16
C GLU A 437 -0.23 -1.20 -34.51
N ASP A 438 -0.58 -0.20 -33.70
CA ASP A 438 -1.25 1.05 -34.12
C ASP A 438 -1.58 1.87 -32.86
N ASP A 439 -0.71 2.81 -32.47
CA ASP A 439 -1.09 3.90 -31.54
C ASP A 439 -0.01 5.00 -31.50
N ARG A 440 0.30 5.59 -32.67
CA ARG A 440 1.03 6.88 -32.74
C ARG A 440 0.12 8.10 -32.48
N ALA A 441 -1.15 7.89 -32.11
CA ALA A 441 -2.18 8.94 -32.09
C ALA A 441 -2.52 9.51 -30.69
N ASN A 442 -1.91 9.03 -29.62
CA ASN A 442 -2.28 9.40 -28.22
C ASN A 442 -1.14 10.05 -27.41
N GLN A 443 -0.26 10.82 -28.03
CA GLN A 443 0.71 11.65 -27.31
C GLN A 443 0.15 13.07 -27.13
N GLU A 444 0.22 13.62 -25.91
CA GLU A 444 -0.12 15.03 -25.63
C GLU A 444 1.02 15.93 -26.16
N GLU A 445 0.72 16.80 -27.14
CA GLU A 445 1.69 17.70 -27.75
C GLU A 445 1.81 19.02 -26.97
N LEU A 446 2.83 19.17 -26.12
CA LEU A 446 3.07 20.40 -25.34
C LEU A 446 4.10 21.33 -26.01
N PHE A 447 3.84 22.64 -26.15
CA PHE A 447 4.91 23.63 -26.35
C PHE A 447 5.28 24.26 -25.03
N CYS A 448 6.54 24.13 -24.68
CA CYS A 448 7.06 24.64 -23.43
C CYS A 448 7.82 25.93 -23.68
N LEU A 449 7.10 27.05 -23.73
CA LEU A 449 7.73 28.36 -23.81
C LEU A 449 8.71 28.59 -22.68
N ASP A 450 9.96 28.90 -23.03
CA ASP A 450 11.03 29.14 -22.06
C ASP A 450 10.61 30.27 -21.14
N LEU A 451 11.10 30.11 -19.94
CA LEU A 451 11.22 31.17 -18.98
C LEU A 451 12.61 31.77 -19.21
N ALA A 452 12.66 32.98 -19.77
CA ALA A 452 13.68 33.93 -19.34
C ALA A 452 12.94 35.17 -18.80
N ALA A 453 13.25 35.69 -17.62
CA ALA A 453 14.59 35.81 -17.07
C ALA A 453 14.58 35.84 -15.53
N MET A 454 15.72 35.43 -14.96
CA MET A 454 16.21 35.71 -13.61
C MET A 454 15.87 34.75 -12.47
N SER A 455 16.22 33.47 -12.64
CA SER A 455 17.10 32.67 -11.75
C SER A 455 17.27 31.26 -12.37
N PRO A 456 18.39 30.53 -12.14
CA PRO A 456 18.86 29.45 -13.03
C PRO A 456 18.01 28.16 -12.91
N PRO A 457 17.85 27.35 -13.98
CA PRO A 457 17.67 27.64 -15.40
C PRO A 457 16.38 26.97 -15.98
N GLY A 458 15.74 27.55 -16.99
CA GLY A 458 14.65 26.90 -17.77
C GLY A 458 14.99 25.52 -18.34
N ARG A 459 16.30 25.22 -18.49
CA ARG A 459 16.84 23.89 -18.79
C ARG A 459 16.58 22.81 -17.74
N ALA A 460 16.43 23.17 -16.46
CA ALA A 460 16.12 22.20 -15.40
C ALA A 460 14.65 21.77 -15.49
N LEU A 461 13.74 22.71 -15.75
CA LEU A 461 12.32 22.41 -15.92
C LEU A 461 12.07 21.61 -17.20
N SER A 462 12.70 22.00 -18.32
CA SER A 462 12.61 21.24 -19.57
C SER A 462 13.17 19.83 -19.41
N LYS A 463 14.24 19.65 -18.61
CA LYS A 463 14.83 18.33 -18.35
C LYS A 463 13.92 17.48 -17.44
N VAL A 464 13.37 18.07 -16.39
CA VAL A 464 12.40 17.42 -15.48
C VAL A 464 11.11 17.03 -16.20
N LEU A 465 10.67 17.82 -17.18
CA LEU A 465 9.48 17.52 -18.00
C LEU A 465 9.78 16.52 -19.12
N ASN A 466 10.95 16.59 -19.76
CA ASN A 466 11.36 15.67 -20.83
C ASN A 466 11.84 14.29 -20.33
N GLU A 467 12.14 14.12 -19.04
CA GLU A 467 12.45 12.82 -18.43
C GLU A 467 11.20 11.92 -18.30
N GLU A 468 10.00 12.45 -18.50
CA GLU A 468 8.74 11.70 -18.57
C GLU A 468 8.20 11.56 -19.99
N THR A 469 7.67 10.37 -20.33
CA THR A 469 7.10 10.06 -21.66
C THR A 469 5.77 10.74 -21.97
N SER A 470 5.24 11.55 -21.05
CA SER A 470 3.86 12.08 -21.09
C SER A 470 3.76 13.51 -21.63
N PHE A 471 4.87 14.24 -21.72
CA PHE A 471 4.88 15.64 -22.16
C PHE A 471 5.96 15.85 -23.23
N ASN A 472 5.61 16.50 -24.33
CA ASN A 472 6.59 16.99 -25.29
C ASN A 472 6.96 18.45 -24.94
N VAL A 473 8.17 18.91 -25.18
CA VAL A 473 8.56 20.32 -24.95
C VAL A 473 8.96 20.90 -26.29
N LEU A 474 8.01 21.57 -26.96
CA LEU A 474 8.23 21.92 -28.37
C LEU A 474 9.19 23.10 -28.60
N ALA A 475 9.12 24.20 -27.82
CA ALA A 475 10.05 25.32 -28.02
C ALA A 475 10.09 26.31 -26.87
N CYS A 476 11.28 26.85 -26.61
CA CYS A 476 11.61 27.70 -25.48
C CYS A 476 11.91 29.17 -25.95
N TYR A 477 11.24 30.23 -25.42
CA TYR A 477 11.46 31.65 -25.78
C TYR A 477 11.76 32.57 -24.59
N LYS A 478 12.48 33.67 -24.78
CA LYS A 478 12.94 34.51 -23.65
C LYS A 478 12.01 35.65 -23.24
N ASN A 479 10.93 35.87 -24.00
CA ASN A 479 9.93 36.92 -23.78
C ASN A 479 8.71 36.67 -24.68
N GLY A 480 7.61 37.37 -24.41
CA GLY A 480 6.38 37.24 -25.19
C GLY A 480 6.47 37.68 -26.66
N LEU A 481 7.40 38.58 -27.01
CA LEU A 481 7.52 39.08 -28.37
C LEU A 481 8.20 38.04 -29.29
N ASP A 482 9.24 37.37 -28.80
CA ASP A 482 9.91 36.28 -29.50
C ASP A 482 8.93 35.12 -29.75
N PHE A 483 8.15 34.77 -28.72
CA PHE A 483 7.08 33.78 -28.84
C PHE A 483 6.05 34.13 -29.91
N LYS A 484 5.51 35.35 -29.84
CA LYS A 484 4.53 35.85 -30.80
C LYS A 484 5.09 35.81 -32.22
N THR A 485 6.34 36.23 -32.39
CA THR A 485 7.02 36.22 -33.69
C THR A 485 7.16 34.80 -34.24
N ALA A 486 7.46 33.83 -33.37
CA ALA A 486 7.58 32.43 -33.73
C ALA A 486 6.25 31.82 -34.17
N LEU A 487 5.15 32.07 -33.44
CA LEU A 487 3.81 31.64 -33.86
C LEU A 487 3.41 32.24 -35.21
N ILE A 488 3.70 33.53 -35.43
CA ILE A 488 3.44 34.20 -36.73
C ILE A 488 4.30 33.58 -37.85
N ALA A 489 5.52 33.15 -37.55
CA ALA A 489 6.43 32.50 -38.48
C ALA A 489 6.06 31.04 -38.81
N GLY A 490 5.02 30.49 -38.17
CA GLY A 490 4.51 29.15 -38.43
C GLY A 490 5.05 28.07 -37.49
N ASP A 491 5.66 28.44 -36.35
CA ASP A 491 5.92 27.46 -35.29
C ASP A 491 4.59 26.86 -34.81
N PRO A 492 4.56 25.57 -34.43
CA PRO A 492 3.30 24.94 -34.13
C PRO A 492 2.70 25.45 -32.79
N ILE A 493 1.37 25.32 -32.63
CA ILE A 493 0.60 26.01 -31.58
C ILE A 493 0.43 25.09 -30.36
N PRO A 494 0.74 25.54 -29.12
CA PRO A 494 0.54 24.74 -27.91
C PRO A 494 -0.86 24.54 -27.40
N ASP A 495 -1.04 23.40 -26.75
CA ASP A 495 -2.17 23.17 -25.84
C ASP A 495 -2.02 23.92 -24.52
N VAL A 496 -0.81 23.95 -23.95
CA VAL A 496 -0.52 24.60 -22.65
C VAL A 496 0.77 25.43 -22.74
N VAL A 497 0.76 26.61 -22.13
CA VAL A 497 1.91 27.51 -21.99
C VAL A 497 2.21 27.74 -20.52
N LEU A 498 3.43 27.37 -20.10
CA LEU A 498 4.00 27.78 -18.81
C LEU A 498 4.57 29.19 -18.97
N MET A 499 4.01 30.15 -18.25
CA MET A 499 4.22 31.58 -18.48
C MET A 499 4.87 32.24 -17.27
N ASP A 500 6.09 32.72 -17.40
CA ASP A 500 6.66 33.65 -16.42
C ASP A 500 5.90 34.99 -16.46
N ILE A 501 5.50 35.52 -15.30
CA ILE A 501 4.86 36.83 -15.23
C ILE A 501 5.85 37.94 -15.58
N ASN A 502 7.09 37.83 -15.08
CA ASN A 502 8.09 38.89 -15.14
C ASN A 502 9.14 38.59 -16.22
N MET A 503 8.75 38.82 -17.48
CA MET A 503 9.65 38.72 -18.63
C MET A 503 10.00 40.10 -19.21
N PRO A 504 11.22 40.29 -19.75
CA PRO A 504 11.59 41.54 -20.43
C PRO A 504 10.83 41.70 -21.75
N VAL A 505 10.79 42.92 -22.29
CA VAL A 505 10.20 43.27 -23.60
C VAL A 505 8.67 43.15 -23.67
N MET A 506 8.12 41.94 -23.48
CA MET A 506 6.68 41.66 -23.42
C MET A 506 6.46 40.68 -22.28
N ASN A 507 5.76 41.13 -21.24
CA ASN A 507 5.62 40.40 -19.98
C ASN A 507 4.52 39.32 -20.04
N GLY A 508 4.37 38.50 -18.99
CA GLY A 508 3.42 37.39 -18.99
C GLY A 508 1.96 37.82 -19.08
N VAL A 509 1.60 39.00 -18.56
CA VAL A 509 0.24 39.56 -18.64
C VAL A 509 -0.09 39.97 -20.07
N GLU A 510 0.83 40.70 -20.73
CA GLU A 510 0.70 41.11 -22.13
C GLU A 510 0.67 39.90 -23.07
N THR A 511 1.47 38.87 -22.77
CA THR A 511 1.52 37.63 -23.54
C THR A 511 0.26 36.79 -23.36
N SER A 512 -0.27 36.69 -22.14
CA SER A 512 -1.55 36.03 -21.88
C SER A 512 -2.70 36.73 -22.59
N ARG A 513 -2.69 38.07 -22.65
CA ARG A 513 -3.70 38.83 -23.41
C ARG A 513 -3.62 38.52 -24.91
N TYR A 514 -2.42 38.53 -25.48
CA TYR A 514 -2.23 38.16 -26.89
C TYR A 514 -2.74 36.74 -27.18
N LEU A 515 -2.40 35.76 -26.33
CA LEU A 515 -2.90 34.39 -26.47
C LEU A 515 -4.41 34.31 -26.36
N LYS A 516 -5.02 35.03 -25.42
CA LYS A 516 -6.46 35.09 -25.26
C LYS A 516 -7.19 35.64 -26.49
N ASP A 517 -6.60 36.64 -27.15
CA ASP A 517 -7.21 37.31 -28.31
C ASP A 517 -7.00 36.53 -29.61
N GLU A 518 -5.78 36.03 -29.86
CA GLU A 518 -5.41 35.43 -31.17
C GLU A 518 -5.41 33.89 -31.15
N HIS A 519 -5.23 33.27 -29.98
CA HIS A 519 -5.13 31.81 -29.82
C HIS A 519 -5.88 31.30 -28.57
N PRO A 520 -7.21 31.50 -28.46
CA PRO A 520 -7.98 31.24 -27.24
C PRO A 520 -8.04 29.76 -26.81
N SER A 521 -7.63 28.83 -27.67
CA SER A 521 -7.49 27.41 -27.35
C SER A 521 -6.26 27.11 -26.49
N VAL A 522 -5.26 27.98 -26.50
CA VAL A 522 -4.01 27.83 -25.75
C VAL A 522 -4.27 28.12 -24.27
N LYS A 523 -3.92 27.19 -23.39
CA LYS A 523 -4.15 27.33 -21.94
C LYS A 523 -2.90 27.87 -21.24
N VAL A 524 -3.07 28.88 -20.39
CA VAL A 524 -1.93 29.55 -19.73
C VAL A 524 -1.84 29.15 -18.25
N ILE A 525 -0.63 28.75 -17.81
CA ILE A 525 -0.28 28.56 -16.40
C ILE A 525 0.77 29.60 -16.02
N ALA A 526 0.42 30.51 -15.11
CA ALA A 526 1.33 31.55 -14.66
C ALA A 526 2.34 31.02 -13.62
N LEU A 527 3.60 31.43 -13.74
CA LEU A 527 4.71 31.11 -12.85
C LEU A 527 5.29 32.40 -12.27
N THR A 528 5.34 32.49 -10.94
CA THR A 528 5.82 33.68 -10.21
C THR A 528 6.77 33.30 -9.07
N MET A 529 7.61 34.24 -8.62
CA MET A 529 8.43 34.05 -7.41
C MET A 529 7.68 34.40 -6.12
N GLU A 530 6.64 35.23 -6.20
CA GLU A 530 5.91 35.77 -5.04
C GLU A 530 4.39 35.72 -5.26
N ASP A 531 3.62 35.63 -4.18
CA ASP A 531 2.15 35.56 -4.16
C ASP A 531 1.47 36.93 -4.19
N ASN A 532 2.01 37.87 -4.98
CA ASN A 532 1.46 39.22 -5.12
C ASN A 532 0.03 39.20 -5.67
N GLU A 533 -0.94 39.66 -4.86
CA GLU A 533 -2.35 39.70 -5.23
C GLU A 533 -2.62 40.45 -6.55
N LYS A 534 -1.88 41.53 -6.86
CA LYS A 534 -2.09 42.31 -8.09
C LYS A 534 -1.75 41.50 -9.33
N ASP A 535 -0.69 40.72 -9.28
CA ASP A 535 -0.20 39.92 -10.40
C ASP A 535 -1.11 38.70 -10.62
N ILE A 536 -1.57 38.08 -9.53
CA ILE A 536 -2.60 37.03 -9.54
C ILE A 536 -3.86 37.54 -10.25
N GLN A 537 -4.38 38.70 -9.83
CA GLN A 537 -5.57 39.28 -10.43
C GLN A 537 -5.38 39.61 -11.91
N ALA A 538 -4.22 40.14 -12.29
CA ALA A 538 -3.91 40.48 -13.67
C ALA A 538 -3.90 39.23 -14.56
N MET A 539 -3.17 38.18 -14.19
CA MET A 539 -3.06 36.95 -14.97
C MET A 539 -4.41 36.25 -15.13
N ILE A 540 -5.21 36.17 -14.06
CA ILE A 540 -6.53 35.52 -14.12
C ILE A 540 -7.50 36.29 -15.03
N ARG A 541 -7.49 37.65 -14.99
CA ARG A 541 -8.31 38.46 -15.91
C ARG A 541 -7.92 38.25 -17.38
N GLU A 542 -6.63 38.04 -17.63
CA GLU A 542 -6.09 37.72 -18.97
C GLU A 542 -6.21 36.24 -19.34
N GLY A 543 -6.98 35.45 -18.56
CA GLY A 543 -7.40 34.11 -18.97
C GLY A 543 -6.50 32.96 -18.49
N ALA A 544 -5.52 33.22 -17.62
CA ALA A 544 -4.72 32.16 -17.02
C ALA A 544 -5.60 31.14 -16.28
N LYS A 545 -5.38 29.87 -16.57
CA LYS A 545 -6.12 28.71 -16.02
C LYS A 545 -5.36 28.03 -14.88
N GLY A 546 -4.07 28.28 -14.77
CA GLY A 546 -3.23 27.83 -13.67
C GLY A 546 -2.39 28.96 -13.10
N TYR A 547 -2.03 28.86 -11.82
CA TYR A 547 -1.11 29.80 -11.18
C TYR A 547 -0.26 29.08 -10.13
N LEU A 548 1.07 29.22 -10.22
CA LEU A 548 2.04 28.50 -9.40
C LEU A 548 3.24 29.38 -9.00
N LEU A 549 3.81 29.11 -7.82
CA LEU A 549 5.11 29.68 -7.43
C LEU A 549 6.25 28.87 -8.07
N LYS A 550 7.33 29.53 -8.47
CA LYS A 550 8.49 28.90 -9.14
C LYS A 550 9.31 27.97 -8.24
N ASP A 551 9.17 28.09 -6.93
CA ASP A 551 9.75 27.19 -5.93
C ASP A 551 8.83 26.00 -5.57
N SER A 552 7.66 25.91 -6.22
CA SER A 552 6.74 24.78 -6.04
C SER A 552 7.41 23.47 -6.40
N HIS A 553 7.08 22.40 -5.67
CA HIS A 553 7.61 21.07 -5.93
C HIS A 553 7.31 20.65 -7.40
N PRO A 554 8.25 20.02 -8.12
CA PRO A 554 8.05 19.63 -9.52
C PRO A 554 6.77 18.84 -9.78
N ASP A 555 6.36 17.97 -8.85
CA ASP A 555 5.13 17.19 -8.98
C ASP A 555 3.87 18.06 -9.01
N MET A 556 3.87 19.18 -8.28
CA MET A 556 2.75 20.14 -8.28
C MET A 556 2.63 20.83 -9.63
N LEU A 557 3.76 21.13 -10.28
CA LEU A 557 3.76 21.64 -11.65
C LEU A 557 3.19 20.62 -12.63
N LYS A 558 3.59 19.35 -12.51
CA LYS A 558 3.06 18.26 -13.36
C LYS A 558 1.55 18.09 -13.19
N GLU A 559 1.08 18.10 -11.95
CA GLU A 559 -0.35 18.01 -11.64
C GLU A 559 -1.13 19.20 -12.22
N ALA A 560 -0.60 20.42 -12.08
CA ALA A 560 -1.21 21.62 -12.65
C ALA A 560 -1.32 21.56 -14.18
N ILE A 561 -0.28 21.07 -14.87
CA ILE A 561 -0.30 20.88 -16.34
C ILE A 561 -1.42 19.93 -16.73
N LYS A 562 -1.50 18.74 -16.13
CA LYS A 562 -2.53 17.73 -16.45
C LYS A 562 -3.95 18.28 -16.22
N ILE A 563 -4.18 18.91 -15.06
CA ILE A 563 -5.49 19.48 -14.72
C ILE A 563 -5.88 20.57 -15.72
N VAL A 564 -4.96 21.46 -16.06
CA VAL A 564 -5.25 22.54 -17.01
C VAL A 564 -5.46 22.00 -18.42
N PHE A 565 -4.64 21.04 -18.87
CA PHE A 565 -4.78 20.37 -20.16
C PHE A 565 -6.17 19.76 -20.34
N ASP A 566 -6.70 19.08 -19.33
CA ASP A 566 -8.05 18.49 -19.30
C ASP A 566 -9.20 19.54 -19.21
N ASN A 567 -8.90 20.83 -19.41
CA ASN A 567 -9.80 22.00 -19.29
C ASN A 567 -10.20 22.37 -17.84
N GLY A 568 -9.47 21.88 -16.84
CA GLY A 568 -9.60 22.31 -15.45
C GLY A 568 -8.92 23.66 -15.16
N ASN A 569 -9.09 24.15 -13.93
CA ASN A 569 -8.29 25.24 -13.40
C ASN A 569 -7.45 24.73 -12.24
N PHE A 570 -6.21 25.23 -12.10
CA PHE A 570 -5.34 24.90 -10.99
C PHE A 570 -4.98 26.16 -10.19
N TYR A 571 -5.64 26.33 -9.03
CA TYR A 571 -5.42 27.45 -8.13
C TYR A 571 -5.11 26.94 -6.73
N PRO A 572 -3.86 27.10 -6.25
CA PRO A 572 -3.52 26.85 -4.86
C PRO A 572 -4.35 27.71 -3.89
N GLU A 573 -4.32 27.36 -2.60
CA GLU A 573 -5.14 28.02 -1.57
C GLU A 573 -4.94 29.54 -1.51
N TYR A 574 -3.69 30.02 -1.65
CA TYR A 574 -3.37 31.45 -1.66
C TYR A 574 -4.05 32.19 -2.83
N VAL A 575 -4.12 31.57 -4.02
CA VAL A 575 -4.82 32.11 -5.19
C VAL A 575 -6.34 32.08 -5.00
N THR A 576 -6.85 30.99 -4.42
CA THR A 576 -8.28 30.81 -4.13
C THR A 576 -8.80 31.89 -3.19
N ASN A 577 -8.00 32.29 -2.19
CA ASN A 577 -8.34 33.39 -1.29
C ASN A 577 -8.44 34.75 -2.00
N VAL A 578 -7.57 35.02 -2.98
CA VAL A 578 -7.64 36.23 -3.82
C VAL A 578 -8.89 36.21 -4.69
N LEU A 579 -9.21 35.07 -5.31
CA LEU A 579 -10.42 34.88 -6.13
C LEU A 579 -11.71 35.14 -5.35
N VAL A 580 -11.79 34.64 -4.11
CA VAL A 580 -12.95 34.87 -3.24
C VAL A 580 -13.12 36.37 -2.93
N ARG A 581 -12.02 37.13 -2.80
CA ARG A 581 -12.05 38.59 -2.60
C ARG A 581 -12.44 39.35 -3.86
N MET A 582 -12.00 38.89 -5.04
CA MET A 582 -12.40 39.48 -6.33
C MET A 582 -13.91 39.37 -6.59
N ASN A 583 -14.53 38.26 -6.21
CA ASN A 583 -15.96 38.00 -6.40
C ASN A 583 -16.88 38.71 -5.38
N ARG A 584 -16.30 39.50 -4.45
CA ARG A 584 -17.03 40.28 -3.44
C ARG A 584 -17.19 41.76 -3.80
N VAL A 585 -16.86 42.16 -5.02
CA VAL A 585 -16.98 43.55 -5.52
C VAL A 585 -18.08 43.66 -6.57
#